data_AF-A0A2N6AGM2-F1
#
_entry.id   AF-A0A2N6AGM2-F1
#
_cell.length_a   1.000
_cell.length_b   1.000
_cell.length_c   1.000
_cell.angle_alpha   90.00
_cell.angle_beta   90.00
_cell.angle_gamma   90.00
#
_symmetry.space_group_name_H-M   'P 1'
#
loop_
_entity.id
_entity.type
_entity.pdbx_description
1 polymer ?
#
loop_
_entity_poly.entity_id
_entity_poly.type
_entity_poly.pdbx_seq_one_letter_code
_entity_poly.pdbx_strand_id
1 'polypeptide(L)'
;KNCGMFRHKVGASVVAVRRSGGIPTFNQLNNYINYAEMIVPTSNYWNVVHGTASGDAYSDVEGVQIMRVLGKNMAWALKLVESGKATIDEPEKEMKTYMSFIR
;
A
#
# COMPACT_ATOMS: atom_id res chain seq x y z
N LYS A 1 21.92 -2.61 -5.59
CA LYS A 1 20.78 -3.22 -4.84
C LYS A 1 20.13 -2.13 -4.01
N ASN A 2 18.80 -2.04 -3.91
CA ASN A 2 18.09 -0.95 -3.22
C ASN A 2 18.18 -0.97 -1.68
N CYS A 3 19.09 -1.77 -1.09
CA CYS A 3 19.38 -1.92 0.35
C CYS A 3 18.21 -1.99 1.35
N GLY A 4 16.96 -2.15 0.91
CA GLY A 4 15.78 -2.04 1.78
C GLY A 4 15.29 -0.61 2.01
N MET A 5 15.51 0.31 1.06
CA MET A 5 15.16 1.74 1.15
C MET A 5 13.71 2.02 1.63
N PHE A 6 12.78 1.12 1.31
CA PHE A 6 11.36 1.26 1.67
C PHE A 6 10.94 0.43 2.88
N ARG A 7 11.85 -0.35 3.48
CA ARG A 7 11.54 -1.20 4.63
C ARG A 7 10.89 -0.38 5.75
N HIS A 8 9.81 -0.93 6.29
CA HIS A 8 8.99 -0.35 7.36
C HIS A 8 8.41 1.04 7.08
N LYS A 9 8.50 1.56 5.85
CA LYS A 9 7.73 2.74 5.45
C LYS A 9 6.28 2.36 5.24
N VAL A 10 5.39 3.31 5.51
CA VAL A 10 3.97 3.17 5.21
C VAL A 10 3.76 3.38 3.71
N GLY A 11 3.08 2.46 3.03
CA GLY A 11 2.81 2.55 1.60
C GLY A 11 1.51 1.89 1.20
N ALA A 12 0.81 2.49 0.25
CA ALA A 12 -0.44 1.98 -0.30
C ALA A 12 -0.45 2.12 -1.82
N SER A 13 -1.14 1.20 -2.49
CA SER A 13 -1.44 1.28 -3.91
C SER A 13 -2.84 1.86 -4.13
N VAL A 14 -3.00 2.64 -5.20
CA VAL A 14 -4.27 3.20 -5.65
C VAL A 14 -4.33 3.03 -7.16
N VAL A 15 -5.50 2.66 -7.69
CA VAL A 15 -5.70 2.41 -9.11
C VAL A 15 -6.92 3.18 -9.60
N ALA A 16 -6.79 3.88 -10.73
CA ALA A 16 -7.90 4.52 -11.42
C ALA A 16 -8.10 3.86 -12.79
N VAL A 17 -9.33 3.46 -13.13
CA VAL A 17 -9.64 2.78 -14.38
C VAL A 17 -10.97 3.23 -14.98
N ARG A 18 -11.11 3.13 -16.30
CA ARG A 18 -12.40 3.38 -16.95
C ARG A 18 -13.38 2.20 -16.85
N ARG A 19 -12.85 0.98 -16.93
CA ARG A 19 -13.63 -0.29 -16.99
C ARG A 19 -12.90 -1.34 -16.14
N SER A 20 -12.80 -2.56 -16.63
CA SER A 20 -12.12 -3.68 -15.96
C SER A 20 -10.60 -3.48 -15.88
N GLY A 21 -9.95 -4.23 -14.99
CA GLY A 21 -8.50 -4.22 -14.81
C GLY A 21 -8.01 -3.58 -13.51
N GLY A 22 -8.90 -2.93 -12.75
CA GLY A 22 -8.55 -2.29 -11.48
C GLY A 22 -7.99 -3.27 -10.44
N ILE A 23 -8.73 -4.35 -10.14
CA ILE A 23 -8.33 -5.38 -9.18
C ILE A 23 -7.03 -6.10 -9.53
N PRO A 24 -6.82 -6.64 -10.76
CA PRO A 24 -5.56 -7.29 -11.09
C PRO A 24 -4.37 -6.33 -11.02
N THR A 25 -4.55 -5.06 -11.43
CA THR A 25 -3.51 -4.03 -11.30
C THR A 25 -3.20 -3.75 -9.83
N PHE A 26 -4.23 -3.57 -8.98
CA PHE A 26 -4.08 -3.36 -7.55
C PHE A 26 -3.31 -4.52 -6.88
N ASN A 27 -3.67 -5.76 -7.20
CA ASN A 27 -2.99 -6.94 -6.68
C ASN A 27 -1.51 -6.99 -7.12
N GLN A 28 -1.22 -6.68 -8.39
CA GLN A 28 0.16 -6.63 -8.89
C GLN A 28 0.98 -5.54 -8.20
N LEU A 29 0.42 -4.35 -7.99
CA LEU A 29 1.10 -3.27 -7.27
C LEU A 29 1.42 -3.67 -5.83
N ASN A 30 0.48 -4.34 -5.13
CA ASN A 30 0.71 -4.77 -3.76
C ASN A 30 1.80 -5.82 -3.61
N ASN A 31 2.12 -6.61 -4.65
CA ASN A 31 3.27 -7.52 -4.61
C ASN A 31 4.57 -6.76 -4.31
N TYR A 32 4.77 -5.57 -4.89
CA TYR A 32 5.98 -4.77 -4.66
C TYR A 32 6.02 -4.16 -3.26
N ILE A 33 4.87 -3.72 -2.73
CA ILE A 33 4.75 -3.17 -1.39
C ILE A 33 5.06 -4.26 -0.35
N ASN A 34 4.45 -5.43 -0.51
CA ASN A 34 4.67 -6.58 0.38
C ASN A 34 6.12 -7.08 0.32
N TYR A 35 6.69 -7.19 -0.90
CA TYR A 35 8.08 -7.62 -1.07
C TYR A 35 9.09 -6.66 -0.42
N ALA A 36 8.74 -5.39 -0.26
CA ALA A 36 9.60 -4.35 0.30
C ALA A 36 9.47 -4.19 1.83
N GLU A 37 8.76 -5.09 2.54
CA GLU A 37 8.53 -5.01 3.99
C GLU A 37 7.87 -3.69 4.41
N MET A 38 6.99 -3.15 3.57
CA MET A 38 6.25 -1.93 3.87
C MET A 38 5.04 -2.20 4.75
N ILE A 39 4.67 -1.21 5.57
CA ILE A 39 3.44 -1.26 6.37
C ILE A 39 2.29 -0.80 5.47
N VAL A 40 1.29 -1.65 5.27
CA VAL A 40 0.19 -1.40 4.33
C VAL A 40 -1.04 -0.90 5.07
N PRO A 41 -1.39 0.41 4.99
CA PRO A 41 -2.68 0.86 5.46
C PRO A 41 -3.76 0.42 4.46
N THR A 42 -4.85 -0.11 4.99
CA THR A 42 -6.00 -0.54 4.19
C THR A 42 -7.12 0.50 4.25
N SER A 43 -8.07 0.39 3.34
CA SER A 43 -9.35 1.10 3.40
C SER A 43 -10.47 0.10 3.67
N ASN A 44 -11.73 0.54 3.55
CA ASN A 44 -12.90 -0.31 3.71
C ASN A 44 -13.28 -1.09 2.44
N TYR A 45 -12.49 -1.02 1.36
CA TYR A 45 -12.63 -1.82 0.14
C TYR A 45 -11.33 -1.85 -0.68
N TRP A 46 -11.32 -2.40 -1.91
CA TRP A 46 -10.16 -2.27 -2.79
C TRP A 46 -9.94 -0.81 -3.20
N ASN A 47 -8.69 -0.34 -3.19
CA ASN A 47 -8.32 1.05 -3.55
C ASN A 47 -8.38 1.28 -5.06
N VAL A 48 -9.56 1.06 -5.65
CA VAL A 48 -9.85 1.21 -7.07
C VAL A 48 -10.96 2.24 -7.23
N VAL A 49 -10.74 3.21 -8.12
CA VAL A 49 -11.72 4.24 -8.48
C VAL A 49 -11.98 4.22 -9.98
N HIS A 50 -13.20 4.59 -10.39
CA HIS A 50 -13.60 4.62 -11.79
C HIS A 50 -13.66 6.03 -12.38
N GLY A 51 -13.10 6.22 -13.58
CA GLY A 51 -13.18 7.47 -14.32
C GLY A 51 -12.50 7.40 -15.69
N THR A 52 -13.04 8.12 -16.69
CA THR A 52 -12.45 8.19 -18.04
C THR A 52 -11.63 9.46 -18.22
N ALA A 53 -12.28 10.59 -18.01
CA ALA A 53 -11.70 11.92 -18.10
C ALA A 53 -11.21 12.38 -16.72
N SER A 54 -10.36 13.41 -16.73
CA SER A 54 -9.95 14.05 -15.48
C SER A 54 -11.19 14.60 -14.76
N GLY A 55 -11.32 14.27 -13.48
CA GLY A 55 -12.46 14.66 -12.65
C GLY A 55 -13.60 13.63 -12.58
N ASP A 56 -13.72 12.69 -13.53
CA ASP A 56 -14.78 11.67 -13.50
C ASP A 56 -14.75 10.82 -12.21
N ALA A 57 -13.54 10.61 -11.67
CA ALA A 57 -13.33 9.89 -10.41
C ALA A 57 -14.08 10.50 -9.23
N TYR A 58 -14.42 11.80 -9.27
CA TYR A 58 -15.24 12.44 -8.23
C TYR A 58 -16.72 12.01 -8.26
N SER A 59 -17.20 11.50 -9.41
CA SER A 59 -18.54 10.95 -9.53
C SER A 59 -18.65 9.50 -9.05
N ASP A 60 -17.52 8.79 -8.91
CA ASP A 60 -17.46 7.51 -8.19
C ASP A 60 -17.48 7.78 -6.68
N VAL A 61 -18.68 8.04 -6.16
CA VAL A 61 -18.89 8.48 -4.76
C VAL A 61 -18.36 7.46 -3.73
N GLU A 62 -18.44 6.17 -4.04
CA GLU A 62 -17.89 5.10 -3.21
C GLU A 62 -16.36 5.09 -3.32
N GLY A 63 -15.81 5.15 -4.53
CA GLY A 63 -14.37 5.28 -4.76
C GLY A 63 -13.76 6.47 -4.02
N VAL A 64 -14.40 7.64 -4.04
CA VAL A 64 -13.96 8.82 -3.28
C VAL A 64 -14.00 8.57 -1.77
N GLN A 65 -15.04 7.89 -1.27
CA GLN A 65 -15.12 7.51 0.13
C GLN A 65 -13.97 6.56 0.52
N ILE A 66 -13.70 5.55 -0.30
CA ILE A 66 -12.58 4.61 -0.13
C ILE A 66 -11.27 5.38 -0.02
N MET A 67 -11.01 6.36 -0.90
CA MET A 67 -9.80 7.19 -0.84
C MET A 67 -9.72 8.04 0.42
N ARG A 68 -10.84 8.60 0.90
CA ARG A 68 -10.87 9.34 2.18
C ARG A 68 -10.55 8.42 3.36
N VAL A 69 -11.09 7.20 3.39
CA VAL A 69 -10.81 6.21 4.44
C VAL A 69 -9.34 5.80 4.39
N LEU A 70 -8.81 5.51 3.20
CA LEU A 70 -7.40 5.19 2.99
C LEU A 70 -6.49 6.30 3.54
N GLY A 71 -6.78 7.57 3.18
CA GLY A 71 -6.00 8.71 3.65
C GLY A 71 -6.01 8.87 5.17
N LYS A 72 -7.17 8.68 5.82
CA LYS A 72 -7.28 8.69 7.29
C LYS A 72 -6.46 7.57 7.92
N ASN A 73 -6.58 6.35 7.40
CA ASN A 73 -5.86 5.18 7.91
C ASN A 73 -4.35 5.30 7.70
N MET A 74 -3.92 5.83 6.56
CA MET A 74 -2.50 6.09 6.27
C MET A 74 -1.93 7.16 7.20
N ALA A 75 -2.65 8.27 7.41
CA ALA A 75 -2.23 9.31 8.35
C ALA A 75 -2.13 8.78 9.78
N TRP A 76 -3.06 7.92 10.19
CA TRP A 76 -3.01 7.26 11.50
C TRP A 76 -1.81 6.30 11.60
N ALA A 77 -1.59 5.45 10.60
CA ALA A 77 -0.45 4.52 10.57
C ALA A 77 0.90 5.26 10.62
N LEU A 78 1.06 6.35 9.86
CA LEU A 78 2.27 7.18 9.90
C LEU A 78 2.53 7.74 11.30
N LYS A 79 1.50 8.22 11.98
CA LYS A 79 1.60 8.71 13.37
C LYS A 79 1.96 7.59 14.34
N LEU A 80 1.36 6.41 14.19
CA LEU A 80 1.70 5.25 15.03
C LEU A 80 3.16 4.83 14.86
N VAL A 81 3.64 4.73 13.63
CA VAL A 81 5.03 4.38 13.34
C VAL A 81 5.97 5.42 13.95
N GLU A 82 5.68 6.71 13.77
CA GLU A 82 6.52 7.77 14.32
C GLU A 82 6.55 7.77 15.86
N SER A 83 5.38 7.64 16.51
CA SER A 83 5.30 7.54 17.96
C SER A 83 5.97 6.27 18.51
N GLY A 84 5.90 5.17 17.77
CA GLY A 84 6.47 3.88 18.16
C GLY A 84 7.99 3.85 18.13
N LYS A 85 8.65 4.61 17.25
CA LYS A 85 10.12 4.62 17.12
C LYS A 85 10.87 4.99 18.40
N ALA A 86 10.24 5.73 19.30
CA ALA A 86 10.84 6.14 20.56
C ALA A 86 10.70 5.08 21.67
N THR A 87 9.88 4.04 21.46
CA THR A 87 9.47 3.10 22.50
C THR A 87 9.67 1.64 22.10
N ILE A 88 9.69 1.36 20.80
CA ILE A 88 9.79 0.01 20.24
C ILE A 88 10.95 0.03 19.26
N ASP A 89 11.94 -0.82 19.51
CA ASP A 89 13.07 -0.99 18.61
C ASP A 89 12.60 -1.55 17.26
N GLU A 90 13.16 -0.99 16.18
CA GLU A 90 12.90 -1.52 14.84
C GLU A 90 13.50 -2.93 14.73
N PRO A 91 12.75 -3.93 14.23
CA PRO A 91 13.30 -5.26 14.01
C PRO A 91 14.57 -5.21 13.15
N GLU A 92 15.61 -5.93 13.56
CA GLU A 92 16.82 -6.04 12.74
C GLU A 92 16.50 -6.64 11.37
N LYS A 93 17.25 -6.22 10.36
CA LYS A 93 17.06 -6.73 9.01
C LYS A 93 17.65 -8.13 8.89
N GLU A 94 16.80 -9.12 8.66
CA GLU A 94 17.26 -10.48 8.42
C GLU A 94 17.96 -10.61 7.05
N MET A 95 19.06 -11.36 7.02
CA MET A 95 19.71 -11.71 5.77
C MET A 95 18.91 -12.78 5.05
N LYS A 96 18.55 -12.51 3.79
CA LYS A 96 17.79 -13.45 2.97
C LYS A 96 18.58 -14.75 2.75
N THR A 97 18.08 -15.85 3.29
CA THR A 97 18.57 -17.20 2.96
C THR A 97 18.01 -17.59 1.60
N TYR A 98 18.90 -17.81 0.63
CA TYR A 98 18.50 -18.27 -0.70
C TYR A 98 18.38 -19.80 -0.71
N MET A 99 17.21 -20.31 -1.07
CA MET A 99 16.97 -21.73 -1.31
C MET A 99 16.23 -21.87 -2.64
N SER A 100 16.85 -22.53 -3.61
CA SER A 100 16.26 -22.76 -4.93
C SER A 100 15.31 -23.95 -4.86
N PHE A 101 14.07 -23.71 -4.44
CA PHE A 101 12.92 -24.62 -4.46
C PHE A 101 13.29 -26.10 -4.65
N ILE A 102 13.79 -26.72 -3.57
CA ILE A 102 14.26 -28.12 -3.38
C ILE A 102 15.75 -28.16 -2.97
N ARG A 103 16.19 -29.32 -2.49
CA ARG A 103 17.57 -29.65 -2.09
C ARG A 103 18.54 -29.66 -3.27
#